data_AF-A0A6I5CM58-F1
#
_entry.id   AF-A0A6I5CM58-F1
#
_cell.length_a   1.000
_cell.length_b   1.000
_cell.length_c   1.000
_cell.angle_alpha   90.00
_cell.angle_beta   90.00
_cell.angle_gamma   90.00
#
_symmetry.space_group_name_H-M   'P 1'
#
loop_
_entity.id
_entity.type
_entity.pdbx_description
1 polymer ?
#
loop_
_entity_poly.entity_id
_entity_poly.type
_entity_poly.pdbx_seq_one_letter_code
_entity_poly.pdbx_strand_id
1 'polypeptide(L)' 'PLGRTVGGTEVVLWRSDTGELHAGPGACPHLGAPLREGRVVCGTLVCRWHGLALDGAPFTGWDPYPAHDDGVLVWVR' A
#
# COMPACT_ATOMS: atom_id res chain seq x y z
N PRO A 1 -7.80 -1.77 -1.21
CA PRO A 1 -6.46 -1.46 -1.77
C PRO A 1 -6.43 -1.86 -3.25
N LEU A 2 -5.48 -1.31 -4.01
CA LEU A 2 -5.25 -1.68 -5.40
C LEU A 2 -3.82 -2.19 -5.56
N GLY A 3 -3.64 -3.36 -6.17
CA GLY A 3 -2.32 -3.90 -6.50
C GLY A 3 -2.03 -3.79 -7.99
N ARG A 4 -0.82 -3.39 -8.37
CA ARG A 4 -0.33 -3.34 -9.75
C ARG A 4 1.13 -3.77 -9.81
N THR A 5 1.55 -4.29 -10.96
CA THR A 5 2.97 -4.51 -11.26
C THR A 5 3.42 -3.43 -12.22
N VAL A 6 4.46 -2.66 -11.85
CA VAL A 6 5.03 -1.58 -12.64
C VAL A 6 6.51 -1.86 -12.82
N GLY A 7 6.97 -2.04 -14.07
CA GLY A 7 8.37 -2.35 -14.35
C GLY A 7 8.88 -3.65 -13.68
N GLY A 8 8.00 -4.60 -13.38
CA GLY A 8 8.33 -5.83 -12.65
C GLY A 8 8.22 -5.74 -11.12
N THR A 9 7.99 -4.55 -10.57
CA THR A 9 7.82 -4.35 -9.12
C THR A 9 6.34 -4.36 -8.74
N GLU A 10 5.97 -5.16 -7.73
CA GLU A 10 4.62 -5.11 -7.15
C GLU A 10 4.45 -3.86 -6.28
N VAL A 11 3.39 -3.12 -6.56
CA VAL A 11 2.99 -1.92 -5.83
C VAL A 11 1.58 -2.12 -5.29
N VAL A 12 1.37 -1.82 -4.01
CA VAL A 12 0.03 -1.67 -3.42
C VAL A 12 -0.24 -0.20 -3.15
N LEU A 13 -1.48 0.20 -3.41
CA LEU A 13 -1.98 1.57 -3.30
C LEU A 13 -3.26 1.57 -2.46
N TRP A 14 -3.44 2.59 -1.63
CA TRP A 14 -4.73 2.86 -0.99
C TRP A 14 -4.82 4.33 -0.60
N ARG A 15 -6.01 4.75 -0.14
CA ARG A 15 -6.19 6.06 0.45
C ARG A 15 -6.46 5.97 1.94
N SER A 16 -5.94 6.94 2.67
CA SER A 16 -6.33 7.21 4.05
C SER A 16 -7.81 7.64 4.13
N ASP A 17 -8.30 7.85 5.34
CA ASP A 17 -9.61 8.46 5.60
C ASP A 17 -9.68 9.94 5.18
N THR A 18 -8.55 10.64 5.18
CA THR A 18 -8.41 12.00 4.65
C THR A 18 -8.29 12.06 3.12
N GLY A 19 -8.23 10.90 2.44
CA GLY A 19 -8.06 10.80 0.99
C GLY A 19 -6.61 10.88 0.51
N GLU A 20 -5.65 11.02 1.43
CA GLU A 20 -4.21 10.97 1.16
C GLU A 20 -3.86 9.64 0.49
N LEU A 21 -3.07 9.71 -0.58
CA LEU A 21 -2.62 8.52 -1.31
C LEU A 21 -1.39 7.91 -0.62
N HIS A 22 -1.44 6.62 -0.34
CA HIS A 22 -0.30 5.83 0.08
C HIS A 22 0.05 4.79 -0.98
N ALA A 23 1.35 4.52 -1.13
CA ALA A 23 1.88 3.46 -1.97
C ALA A 23 3.06 2.76 -1.30
N GLY A 24 3.30 1.50 -1.63
CA GLY A 24 4.48 0.78 -1.18
C GLY A 24 4.58 -0.63 -1.77
N PRO A 25 5.55 -1.45 -1.31
CA PRO A 25 5.73 -2.83 -1.76
C PRO A 25 4.45 -3.65 -1.65
N GLY A 26 4.16 -4.46 -2.67
CA GLY A 26 2.96 -5.31 -2.72
C GLY A 26 2.93 -6.45 -1.69
N ALA A 27 4.09 -6.83 -1.16
CA ALA A 27 4.23 -7.91 -0.18
C ALA A 27 4.20 -7.38 1.25
N CYS A 28 3.46 -8.07 2.13
CA CYS A 28 3.38 -7.75 3.55
C CYS A 28 4.73 -7.99 4.24
N PRO A 29 5.27 -7.04 5.03
CA PRO A 29 6.58 -7.20 5.70
C PRO A 29 6.64 -8.35 6.70
N HIS A 30 5.50 -8.85 7.16
CA HIS A 30 5.47 -9.95 8.13
C HIS A 30 5.92 -11.27 7.50
N LEU A 31 5.15 -11.79 6.53
CA LEU A 31 5.40 -13.11 5.92
C LEU A 31 5.10 -13.11 4.40
N GLY A 32 5.11 -11.96 3.74
CA GLY A 32 5.01 -11.86 2.29
C GLY A 32 3.61 -11.99 1.69
N ALA A 33 2.54 -11.90 2.50
CA ALA A 33 1.17 -11.92 2.00
C ALA A 33 0.94 -10.83 0.94
N PRO A 34 0.19 -11.11 -0.16
CA PRO A 34 -0.14 -10.09 -1.15
C PRO A 34 -1.09 -9.05 -0.54
N LEU A 35 -0.59 -7.84 -0.28
CA LEU A 35 -1.34 -6.76 0.37
C LEU A 35 -2.51 -6.26 -0.47
N ARG A 36 -2.48 -6.46 -1.79
CA ARG A 36 -3.61 -6.18 -2.70
C ARG A 36 -4.88 -6.95 -2.32
N GLU A 37 -4.74 -8.07 -1.60
CA GLU A 37 -5.85 -8.94 -1.16
C GLU A 37 -6.28 -8.63 0.28
N GLY A 38 -5.71 -7.58 0.89
CA GLY A 38 -6.14 -7.00 2.15
C GLY A 38 -7.37 -6.10 2.01
N ARG A 39 -7.69 -5.40 3.10
CA ARG A 39 -8.80 -4.43 3.15
C ARG A 39 -8.30 -3.09 3.69
N VAL A 40 -8.94 -2.00 3.31
CA VAL A 40 -8.71 -0.70 3.96
C VAL A 40 -9.77 -0.53 5.05
N VAL A 41 -9.35 -0.25 6.28
CA VAL A 41 -10.23 0.00 7.42
C VAL A 41 -9.81 1.33 8.03
N CYS A 42 -10.70 2.32 8.03
CA CYS A 42 -10.41 3.67 8.55
C CYS A 42 -9.09 4.23 8.00
N GLY A 43 -8.90 4.19 6.68
CA GLY A 43 -7.69 4.66 6.01
C GLY A 43 -6.45 3.77 6.12
N THR A 44 -6.50 2.69 6.91
CA THR A 44 -5.35 1.81 7.16
C THR A 44 -5.45 0.52 6.35
N LEU A 45 -4.36 0.12 5.69
CA LEU A 45 -4.31 -1.15 4.97
C LEU A 45 -4.07 -2.31 5.93
N VAL A 46 -5.07 -3.20 6.04
CA VAL A 46 -5.03 -4.39 6.89
C VAL A 46 -4.76 -5.62 6.04
N CYS A 47 -3.62 -6.25 6.30
CA CYS A 47 -3.24 -7.52 5.69
C CYS A 47 -4.25 -8.62 6.03
N ARG A 48 -4.73 -9.36 5.00
CA ARG A 48 -5.74 -10.39 5.17
C ARG A 48 -5.31 -11.63 5.97
N TRP A 49 -4.00 -11.87 6.12
CA TRP A 49 -3.51 -13.06 6.82
C TRP A 49 -3.58 -12.87 8.33
N HIS A 50 -2.69 -12.04 8.89
CA HIS A 50 -2.55 -11.88 10.34
C HIS A 50 -3.05 -10.53 10.85
N GLY A 51 -3.70 -9.74 10.01
CA GLY A 51 -4.28 -8.45 10.42
C GLY A 51 -3.27 -7.33 10.63
N LEU A 52 -2.01 -7.48 10.21
CA LEU A 52 -1.02 -6.39 10.27
C LEU A 52 -1.60 -5.15 9.58
N ALA A 53 -1.59 -4.05 10.29
CA ALA A 53 -2.11 -2.76 9.86
C ALA A 53 -0.96 -1.86 9.41
N LEU A 54 -1.06 -1.31 8.20
CA LEU A 54 -0.12 -0.38 7.60
C LEU A 54 -0.85 0.93 7.33
N ASP A 55 -0.46 1.98 8.04
CA ASP A 55 -1.03 3.33 7.93
C ASP A 55 -0.37 4.15 6.81
N GLY A 56 0.69 3.63 6.19
CA GLY A 56 1.44 4.29 5.12
C GLY A 56 2.78 4.84 5.58
N ALA A 57 3.08 4.81 6.89
CA ALA A 57 4.40 5.11 7.42
C ALA A 57 5.37 3.92 7.20
N PRO A 58 6.70 4.16 7.27
CA PRO A 58 7.69 3.08 7.26
C PRO A 58 7.43 2.05 8.36
N PHE A 59 7.61 0.78 8.02
CA PHE A 59 7.56 -0.35 8.93
C PHE A 59 8.78 -1.24 8.69
N THR A 60 9.25 -1.98 9.70
CA THR A 60 10.43 -2.84 9.55
C THR A 60 10.28 -3.79 8.35
N GLY A 61 11.14 -3.62 7.34
CA GLY A 61 11.13 -4.42 6.11
C GLY A 61 10.09 -4.00 5.06
N TRP A 62 9.45 -2.84 5.23
CA TRP A 62 8.50 -2.25 4.27
C TRP A 62 8.61 -0.71 4.32
N ASP A 63 9.14 -0.13 3.25
CA ASP A 63 9.23 1.32 3.10
C ASP A 63 8.18 1.81 2.10
N PRO A 64 7.40 2.85 2.42
CA PRO A 64 6.44 3.41 1.48
C PRO A 64 7.17 4.04 0.29
N TYR A 65 6.55 3.94 -0.88
CA TYR A 65 7.02 4.64 -2.08
C TYR A 65 6.51 6.08 -2.08
N PRO A 66 7.33 7.07 -2.47
CA PRO A 66 6.82 8.38 -2.82
C PRO A 66 5.70 8.25 -3.86
N ALA A 67 4.54 8.80 -3.53
CA ALA A 67 3.36 8.76 -4.38
C ALA A 67 2.79 10.17 -4.56
N HIS A 68 2.29 10.44 -5.75
CA HIS A 68 1.63 11.70 -6.07
C HIS A 68 0.39 11.44 -6.91
N ASP A 69 -0.66 12.21 -6.65
CA ASP A 69 -1.91 12.17 -7.39
C ASP A 69 -2.21 13.58 -7.90
N ASP A 70 -2.22 13.74 -9.22
CA ASP A 70 -2.50 15.02 -9.88
C ASP A 70 -3.99 15.19 -10.25
N GLY A 71 -4.84 14.23 -9.85
CA GLY A 71 -6.27 14.20 -10.15
C GLY A 71 -6.63 13.47 -11.44
N VAL A 72 -5.64 13.07 -12.25
CA VAL A 72 -5.81 12.28 -13.48
C VAL A 72 -4.98 10.99 -13.42
N LEU A 73 -3.73 11.10 -12.97
CA LEU A 73 -2.77 10.02 -12.85
C LEU A 73 -2.24 9.89 -11.42
N VAL A 74 -1.94 8.64 -11.08
CA VAL A 74 -1.17 8.31 -9.88
C VAL A 74 0.26 7.97 -10.27
N TRP A 75 1.20 8.70 -9.70
CA TRP A 75 2.63 8.54 -9.89
C TRP A 75 3.23 7.86 -8.66
N VAL A 76 4.19 6.96 -8.89
CA VAL A 76 4.94 6.24 -7.85
C VAL A 76 6.41 6.21 -8.26
N ARG A 77 7.33 6.39 -7.31
CA ARG A 77 8.78 6.36 -7.53
C ARG A 77 9.46 5.30 -6.68
#